data_AF-A0A497K374-F1
#
_entry.id   AF-A0A497K374-F1
#
_cell.length_a   1.000
_cell.length_b   1.000
_cell.length_c   1.000
_cell.angle_alpha   90.00
_cell.angle_beta   90.00
_cell.angle_gamma   90.00
#
_symmetry.space_group_name_H-M   'P 1'
#
loop_
_entity.id
_entity.type
_entity.pdbx_description
1 polymer ?
#
loop_
_entity_poly.entity_id
_entity_poly.type
_entity_poly.pdbx_seq_one_letter_code
_entity_poly.pdbx_strand_id
1 'polypeptide(L)'
;MLGRYDFFPDVFHGRLTLRYRIDIRAIQLAILNVILELNDSSVELSEISDLTGDEEIIVLFEFGFAEGGVFTFIGPDEARSISRKIEEEPFSLMDFF
;
A
#
# COMPACT_ATOMS: atom_id res chain seq x y z
N MET A 1 7.12 -16.75 -10.63
CA MET A 1 7.96 -16.78 -9.41
C MET A 1 8.08 -15.33 -8.99
N LEU A 2 7.26 -14.89 -8.03
CA LEU A 2 7.30 -13.52 -7.50
C LEU A 2 8.64 -13.31 -6.79
N GLY A 3 9.26 -12.15 -7.01
CA GLY A 3 10.66 -11.88 -6.66
C GLY A 3 10.95 -12.13 -5.18
N ARG A 4 11.84 -13.08 -4.89
CA ARG A 4 12.49 -13.15 -3.58
C ARG A 4 13.63 -12.14 -3.59
N TYR A 5 13.47 -11.06 -2.83
CA TYR A 5 14.56 -10.14 -2.55
C TYR A 5 15.36 -10.73 -1.39
N ASP A 6 16.61 -11.11 -1.63
CA ASP A 6 17.53 -11.44 -0.54
C ASP A 6 17.65 -10.18 0.36
N PHE A 7 17.56 -10.37 1.68
CA PHE A 7 17.49 -9.32 2.72
C PHE A 7 16.16 -8.56 2.87
N PHE A 8 15.06 -9.01 2.24
CA PHE A 8 13.75 -8.50 2.62
C PHE A 8 13.48 -8.81 4.10
N PRO A 9 12.95 -7.88 4.91
CA PRO A 9 12.71 -8.14 6.32
C PRO A 9 11.75 -9.33 6.49
N ASP A 10 12.26 -10.48 6.91
CA ASP A 10 11.46 -11.66 7.28
C ASP A 10 10.69 -11.45 8.60
N VAL A 11 10.82 -10.26 9.20
CA VAL A 11 10.17 -9.86 10.43
C VAL A 11 8.88 -9.14 10.07
N PHE A 12 7.75 -9.83 10.21
CA PHE A 12 6.45 -9.16 10.24
C PHE A 12 6.45 -8.14 11.38
N HIS A 13 6.52 -6.85 11.05
CA HIS A 13 6.52 -5.77 12.04
C HIS A 13 5.21 -5.70 12.85
N GLY A 14 4.12 -6.27 12.31
CA GLY A 14 2.86 -6.44 13.02
C GLY A 14 1.88 -7.28 12.23
N ARG A 15 0.89 -7.84 12.92
CA ARG A 15 -0.27 -8.49 12.30
C ARG A 15 -1.53 -7.95 12.95
N LEU A 16 -2.44 -7.45 12.12
CA LEU A 16 -3.78 -7.07 12.54
C LEU A 16 -4.79 -8.02 11.90
N THR A 17 -5.88 -8.31 12.61
CA THR A 17 -7.02 -9.04 12.04
C THR A 17 -8.28 -8.27 12.38
N LEU A 18 -9.00 -7.86 11.35
CA LEU A 18 -10.22 -7.07 11.46
C LEU A 18 -11.43 -7.94 11.12
N ARG A 19 -12.50 -7.79 11.89
CA ARG A 19 -13.82 -8.34 11.55
C ARG A 19 -14.71 -7.18 11.13
N TYR A 20 -15.28 -7.31 9.94
CA TYR A 20 -16.13 -6.29 9.34
C TYR A 20 -17.44 -6.91 8.85
N ARG A 21 -18.47 -6.08 8.71
CA ARG A 21 -19.77 -6.47 8.10
C ARG A 21 -19.94 -5.92 6.69
N ILE A 22 -18.87 -5.37 6.13
CA ILE A 22 -18.83 -4.73 4.83
C ILE A 22 -18.36 -5.76 3.80
N ASP A 23 -18.79 -5.61 2.55
CA ASP A 23 -18.31 -6.44 1.45
C ASP A 23 -16.79 -6.27 1.25
N ILE A 24 -16.09 -7.38 0.96
CA ILE A 24 -14.64 -7.37 0.75
C ILE A 24 -14.26 -6.44 -0.42
N ARG A 25 -15.09 -6.37 -1.45
CA ARG A 25 -14.88 -5.46 -2.60
C ARG A 25 -14.75 -4.01 -2.15
N ALA A 26 -15.68 -3.55 -1.31
CA ALA A 26 -15.68 -2.18 -0.82
C ALA A 26 -14.45 -1.88 0.03
N ILE A 27 -13.97 -2.86 0.80
CA ILE A 27 -12.72 -2.73 1.57
C ILE A 27 -11.53 -2.62 0.63
N GLN A 28 -11.44 -3.45 -0.40
CA GLN A 28 -10.32 -3.41 -1.35
C GLN A 28 -10.28 -2.11 -2.15
N LEU A 29 -11.43 -1.61 -2.60
CA LEU A 29 -11.52 -0.30 -3.26
C LEU A 29 -11.13 0.84 -2.31
N ALA A 30 -11.53 0.78 -1.04
CA ALA A 30 -11.12 1.76 -0.04
C ALA A 30 -9.61 1.73 0.20
N ILE A 31 -9.01 0.54 0.33
CA ILE A 31 -7.55 0.38 0.46
C ILE A 31 -6.82 0.97 -0.75
N LEU A 32 -7.28 0.67 -1.97
CA LEU A 32 -6.68 1.20 -3.19
C LEU A 32 -6.73 2.73 -3.26
N ASN A 33 -7.87 3.33 -2.88
CA ASN A 33 -8.01 4.79 -2.85
C ASN A 33 -7.06 5.42 -1.83
N VAL A 34 -6.95 4.84 -0.63
CA VAL A 34 -6.01 5.32 0.40
C VAL A 34 -4.57 5.22 -0.10
N ILE A 35 -4.20 4.11 -0.76
CA ILE A 35 -2.87 3.95 -1.36
C ILE A 35 -2.59 5.05 -2.40
N LEU A 36 -3.54 5.32 -3.29
CA LEU A 36 -3.40 6.37 -4.29
C LEU A 36 -3.24 7.76 -3.65
N GLU A 37 -4.02 8.07 -2.63
CA GLU A 37 -3.90 9.32 -1.87
C GLU A 37 -2.54 9.42 -1.16
N LEU A 38 -2.06 8.32 -0.56
CA LEU A 38 -0.78 8.30 0.13
C LEU A 38 0.40 8.54 -0.82
N ASN A 39 0.38 7.94 -2.01
CA ASN A 39 1.43 8.13 -3.03
C ASN A 39 1.57 9.58 -3.51
N ASP A 40 0.48 10.35 -3.48
CA ASP A 40 0.48 11.77 -3.84
C ASP A 40 0.67 12.70 -2.62
N SER A 41 0.95 12.13 -1.44
CA SER A 41 1.05 12.87 -0.18
C SER A 41 2.48 12.88 0.40
N SER A 42 2.77 13.93 1.15
CA SER A 42 3.95 14.02 2.01
C SER A 42 3.49 14.43 3.40
N VAL A 43 3.98 13.76 4.44
CA VAL A 43 3.63 14.05 5.83
C VAL A 43 4.89 14.29 6.65
N GLU A 44 4.81 15.07 7.71
CA GLU A 44 5.89 15.11 8.68
C GLU A 44 5.91 13.81 9.49
N LEU A 45 7.10 13.30 9.82
CA LEU A 45 7.28 12.09 10.62
C LEU A 45 6.56 12.17 11.98
N SER A 46 6.44 13.38 12.53
CA SER A 46 5.74 13.71 13.76
C SER A 46 4.23 13.44 13.69
N GLU A 47 3.64 13.43 12.49
CA GLU A 47 2.20 13.17 12.28
C GLU A 47 1.87 11.68 12.37
N ILE A 48 2.85 10.81 12.11
CA ILE A 48 2.65 9.35 11.97
C ILE A 48 3.46 8.53 12.97
N SER A 49 4.29 9.16 13.80
CA SER A 49 5.10 8.47 14.80
C SER A 49 5.36 9.33 16.02
N ASP A 50 5.56 8.67 17.16
CA ASP A 50 5.99 9.32 18.41
C ASP A 50 7.51 9.66 18.40
N LEU A 51 8.19 9.53 17.25
CA LEU A 51 9.59 9.86 17.12
C LEU A 51 9.74 11.38 17.09
N THR A 52 10.11 11.95 18.22
CA THR A 52 10.41 13.37 18.36
C THR A 52 11.88 13.62 18.02
N GLY A 53 12.14 14.35 16.93
CA GLY A 53 13.45 14.93 16.61
C GLY A 53 13.32 16.44 16.41
N ASP A 54 14.42 17.18 16.57
CA ASP A 54 14.46 18.64 16.38
C ASP A 54 14.43 19.06 14.89
N GLU A 55 14.46 18.10 13.97
CA GLU A 55 14.48 18.31 12.52
C GLU A 55 13.12 17.97 11.88
N GLU A 56 12.68 18.81 10.94
CA GLU A 56 11.53 18.53 10.08
C GLU A 56 11.87 17.37 9.13
N ILE A 57 11.44 16.15 9.50
CA ILE A 57 11.59 14.95 8.65
C ILE A 57 10.32 14.77 7.84
N ILE A 58 10.43 14.92 6.53
CA ILE A 58 9.33 14.65 5.58
C ILE A 58 9.37 13.18 5.16
N VAL A 59 8.23 12.52 5.26
CA VAL A 59 8.00 11.15 4.84
C VAL A 59 7.17 11.15 3.55
N LEU A 60 7.63 10.36 2.59
CA LEU A 60 6.94 10.08 1.34
C LEU A 60 6.51 8.61 1.34
N PHE A 61 5.38 8.33 0.68
CA PHE A 61 4.89 6.98 0.47
C PHE A 61 5.09 6.59 -0.99
N GLU A 62 5.53 5.35 -1.19
CA GLU A 62 5.89 4.82 -2.51
C GLU A 62 5.28 3.43 -2.69
N PHE A 63 3.96 3.33 -2.74
CA PHE A 63 3.26 2.08 -2.95
C PHE A 63 3.16 1.73 -4.44
N GLY A 64 3.48 0.48 -4.78
CA GLY A 64 3.54 0.02 -6.15
C GLY A 64 3.55 -1.49 -6.32
N PHE A 65 3.84 -1.91 -7.55
CA PHE A 65 4.09 -3.31 -7.91
C PHE A 65 5.54 -3.47 -8.35
N ALA A 66 6.17 -4.54 -7.88
CA ALA A 66 7.45 -4.99 -8.38
C ALA A 66 7.24 -6.12 -9.40
N GLU A 67 7.56 -5.85 -10.67
CA GLU A 67 7.58 -6.85 -11.74
C GLU A 67 9.01 -7.07 -12.23
N GLY A 68 9.63 -8.14 -11.74
CA GLY A 68 11.03 -8.45 -12.04
C GLY A 68 11.97 -7.41 -11.41
N GLY A 69 12.63 -6.61 -12.24
CA GLY A 69 13.54 -5.53 -11.81
C GLY A 69 12.94 -4.13 -11.92
N VAL A 70 11.65 -4.01 -12.24
CA VAL A 70 10.95 -2.74 -12.41
C VAL A 70 9.95 -2.56 -11.28
N PHE A 71 10.02 -1.41 -10.61
CA PHE A 71 9.01 -0.96 -9.68
C PHE A 71 8.09 0.04 -10.39
N THR A 72 6.79 -0.17 -10.31
CA THR A 72 5.77 0.70 -10.89
C THR A 72 4.86 1.21 -9.78
N PHE A 73 4.90 2.53 -9.57
CA PHE A 73 4.03 3.22 -8.63
C PHE A 73 2.55 3.04 -9.01
N ILE A 74 1.69 2.90 -8.02
CA ILE A 74 0.25 2.95 -8.24
C ILE A 74 -0.14 4.41 -8.46
N GLY A 75 -0.27 4.79 -9.73
CA GLY A 75 -0.85 6.06 -10.14
C GLY A 75 -2.33 5.93 -10.53
N PRO A 76 -2.94 7.02 -11.04
CA PRO A 76 -4.35 7.02 -11.42
C PRO A 76 -4.72 5.99 -12.51
N ASP A 77 -3.80 5.68 -13.43
CA ASP A 77 -4.03 4.70 -14.50
C ASP A 77 -3.99 3.27 -13.96
N GLU A 78 -3.00 2.95 -13.13
CA GLU A 78 -2.87 1.68 -12.44
C GLU A 78 -4.08 1.45 -11.52
N ALA A 79 -4.44 2.45 -10.72
CA ALA A 79 -5.61 2.42 -9.84
C ALA A 79 -6.91 2.13 -10.61
N ARG A 80 -7.13 2.75 -11.77
CA ARG A 80 -8.29 2.45 -12.62
C ARG A 80 -8.29 1.00 -13.14
N SER A 81 -7.13 0.46 -13.46
CA SER A 81 -6.99 -0.92 -13.93
C SER A 81 -7.29 -1.92 -12.80
N ILE A 82 -6.75 -1.66 -11.61
CA ILE A 82 -6.96 -2.49 -10.42
C ILE A 82 -8.41 -2.43 -9.96
N SER A 83 -9.01 -1.23 -9.93
CA SER A 83 -10.41 -1.07 -9.50
C SER A 83 -11.37 -1.88 -10.37
N ARG A 84 -11.16 -1.89 -11.69
CA ARG A 84 -11.94 -2.70 -12.62
C ARG A 84 -11.84 -4.19 -12.30
N LYS A 85 -10.64 -4.69 -12.00
CA LYS A 85 -10.43 -6.09 -11.61
C LYS A 85 -11.15 -6.42 -10.30
N ILE A 86 -11.08 -5.53 -9.29
CA ILE A 86 -11.79 -5.69 -8.01
C ILE A 86 -13.31 -5.72 -8.20
N GLU A 87 -13.83 -4.86 -9.08
CA GLU A 87 -15.26 -4.81 -9.39
C GLU A 87 -15.74 -6.09 -10.04
N GLU A 88 -14.98 -6.65 -10.99
CA GLU A 88 -15.24 -7.94 -11.62
C GLU A 88 -15.19 -9.07 -10.58
N GLU A 89 -14.06 -9.23 -9.89
CA GLU A 89 -13.84 -10.24 -8.87
C GLU A 89 -12.84 -9.72 -7.80
N PRO A 90 -13.27 -9.54 -6.54
CA PRO A 90 -12.38 -9.13 -5.47
C PRO A 90 -11.25 -10.13 -5.26
N PHE A 91 -10.04 -9.64 -4.99
CA PHE A 91 -8.88 -10.49 -4.81
C PHE A 91 -8.98 -11.32 -3.52
N SER A 92 -8.46 -12.54 -3.50
CA SER A 92 -8.30 -13.31 -2.25
C SER A 92 -7.14 -12.79 -1.39
N LEU A 93 -6.17 -12.12 -2.02
CA LEU A 93 -5.02 -11.46 -1.40
C LEU A 93 -4.64 -10.23 -2.23
N MET A 94 -4.44 -9.10 -1.56
CA MET A 94 -3.80 -7.93 -2.16
C MET A 94 -2.39 -7.83 -1.58
N ASP A 95 -1.39 -7.73 -2.45
CA ASP A 95 0.01 -7.60 -2.10
C ASP A 95 0.55 -6.32 -2.73
N PHE A 96 1.25 -5.52 -1.94
CA PHE A 96 1.73 -4.19 -2.31
C PHE A 96 3.16 -4.03 -1.79
N PHE A 97 3.99 -3.33 -2.56
CA PHE A 97 5.37 -3.00 -2.22
C PHE A 97 5.51 -1.51 -1.96
#